data_AF-A0A7J3A0W6-F1
#
_entry.id   AF-A0A7J3A0W6-F1
#
_cell.length_a   1.000
_cell.length_b   1.000
_cell.length_c   1.000
_cell.angle_alpha   90.00
_cell.angle_beta   90.00
_cell.angle_gamma   90.00
#
_symmetry.space_group_name_H-M   'P 1'
#
loop_
_entity.id
_entity.type
_entity.pdbx_description
1 polymer ?
#
loop_
_entity_poly.entity_id
_entity_poly.type
_entity_poly.pdbx_seq_one_letter_code
_entity_poly.pdbx_strand_id
1 'polypeptide(L)' 'SGHSEILESISRGELVIASLEGLEDGILEKAVKEVKSEVAEKGGSLYFISKPVILILPRNGLLVEEV' A
#
# COMPACT_ATOMS: atom_id res chain seq x y z
N SER A 1 2.50 -10.72 11.42
CA SER A 1 1.90 -9.68 12.29
C SER A 1 1.85 -8.29 11.65
N GLY A 2 2.59 -7.98 10.55
CA GLY A 2 2.58 -6.64 9.94
C GLY A 2 1.38 -6.27 9.02
N HIS A 3 0.50 -7.22 8.70
CA HIS A 3 -0.66 -6.96 7.82
C HIS A 3 -1.68 -5.98 8.44
N SER A 4 -1.92 -6.06 9.75
CA SER A 4 -2.84 -5.16 10.44
C SER A 4 -2.30 -3.72 10.55
N GLU A 5 -0.98 -3.56 10.64
CA GLU A 5 -0.34 -2.24 10.74
C GLU A 5 -0.48 -1.44 9.44
N ILE A 6 -0.34 -2.11 8.29
CA ILE A 6 -0.52 -1.47 6.97
C ILE A 6 -1.95 -0.95 6.83
N LEU A 7 -2.97 -1.76 7.15
CA LEU A 7 -4.37 -1.34 7.05
C LEU A 7 -4.69 -0.20 8.03
N GLU A 8 -4.13 -0.23 9.24
CA GLU A 8 -4.32 0.84 10.22
C GLU A 8 -3.71 2.17 9.74
N SER A 9 -2.48 2.15 9.21
CA SER A 9 -1.85 3.36 8.64
C SER A 9 -2.63 3.90 7.44
N ILE A 10 -3.16 3.04 6.56
CA ILE A 10 -4.04 3.47 5.45
C ILE A 10 -5.29 4.15 6.00
N SER A 11 -5.93 3.58 7.02
CA SER A 11 -7.13 4.14 7.66
C SER A 11 -6.88 5.51 8.27
N ARG A 12 -5.68 5.73 8.82
CA ARG A 12 -5.22 7.03 9.36
C ARG A 12 -4.84 8.04 8.27
N GLY A 13 -4.83 7.63 7.00
CA GLY A 13 -4.43 8.49 5.89
C GLY A 13 -2.93 8.77 5.87
N GLU A 14 -2.12 7.84 6.35
CA GLU A 14 -0.66 7.93 6.34
C GLU A 14 -0.09 7.45 4.99
N LEU A 15 1.10 7.95 4.65
CA LEU A 15 1.89 7.40 3.55
C LEU A 15 2.56 6.10 4.03
N VAL A 16 2.41 5.01 3.28
CA VAL A 16 2.95 3.70 3.66
C VAL A 16 3.89 3.18 2.59
N ILE A 17 5.09 2.76 2.98
CA ILE A 17 6.02 1.99 2.14
C ILE A 17 6.20 0.64 2.81
N ALA A 18 5.92 -0.44 2.07
CA ALA A 18 5.99 -1.80 2.59
C ALA A 18 6.74 -2.72 1.62
N SER A 19 7.68 -3.50 2.16
CA SER A 19 8.27 -4.64 1.44
C SER A 19 7.39 -5.87 1.65
N LEU A 20 7.08 -6.56 0.56
CA LEU A 20 6.34 -7.82 0.54
C LEU A 20 7.29 -9.02 0.36
N GLU A 21 8.58 -8.82 0.58
CA GLU A 21 9.60 -9.86 0.50
C GLU A 21 9.35 -10.97 1.53
N GLY A 22 9.51 -12.22 1.11
CA GLY A 22 9.27 -13.39 1.95
C GLY A 22 7.80 -13.82 2.06
N LEU A 23 6.86 -13.13 1.39
CA LEU A 23 5.51 -13.65 1.20
C LEU A 23 5.49 -14.68 0.06
N GLU A 24 4.79 -15.80 0.28
CA GLU A 24 4.49 -16.76 -0.78
C GLU A 24 3.57 -16.12 -1.83
N ASP A 25 3.73 -16.47 -3.10
CA ASP A 25 3.01 -15.86 -4.23
C ASP A 25 1.49 -15.80 -4.03
N GLY A 26 0.88 -16.87 -3.49
CA GLY A 26 -0.56 -16.90 -3.22
C GLY A 26 -1.01 -15.97 -2.08
N ILE A 27 -0.15 -15.76 -1.08
CA ILE A 27 -0.39 -14.83 0.03
C ILE A 27 -0.17 -13.39 -0.44
N LEU A 28 0.85 -13.17 -1.26
CA LEU A 28 1.17 -11.88 -1.87
C LEU A 28 0.00 -11.36 -2.70
N GLU A 29 -0.54 -12.17 -3.61
CA GLU A 29 -1.66 -11.77 -4.47
C GLU A 29 -2.89 -11.40 -3.64
N LYS A 30 -3.20 -12.19 -2.61
CA LYS A 30 -4.31 -11.91 -1.70
C LYS A 30 -4.10 -10.62 -0.90
N ALA A 31 -2.91 -10.42 -0.33
CA ALA A 31 -2.58 -9.22 0.44
C ALA A 31 -2.64 -7.95 -0.43
N VAL A 32 -2.06 -8.00 -1.64
CA VAL A 32 -2.11 -6.88 -2.60
C VAL A 32 -3.55 -6.57 -2.99
N LYS A 33 -4.38 -7.59 -3.21
CA LYS A 33 -5.80 -7.40 -3.55
C LYS A 33 -6.58 -6.73 -2.42
N GLU A 34 -6.39 -7.15 -1.18
CA GLU A 34 -7.04 -6.57 0.00
C GLU A 34 -6.61 -5.12 0.22
N VAL A 35 -5.30 -4.86 0.20
CA VAL A 35 -4.74 -3.50 0.32
C VAL A 35 -5.27 -2.60 -0.80
N LYS A 36 -5.31 -3.09 -2.04
CA LYS A 36 -5.84 -2.31 -3.17
C LYS A 36 -7.32 -1.95 -3.00
N SER A 37 -8.12 -2.85 -2.42
CA SER A 37 -9.53 -2.58 -2.11
C SER A 37 -9.67 -1.48 -1.07
N GLU A 38 -8.96 -1.60 0.06
CA GLU A 38 -8.99 -0.61 1.14
C GLU A 38 -8.53 0.78 0.66
N VAL A 39 -7.42 0.82 -0.08
CA VAL A 39 -6.88 2.07 -0.63
C VAL A 39 -7.87 2.75 -1.58
N ALA A 40 -8.55 1.98 -2.42
CA ALA A 40 -9.58 2.51 -3.33
C ALA A 40 -10.79 3.04 -2.56
N GLU A 41 -11.26 2.35 -1.52
CA GLU A 41 -12.36 2.80 -0.66
C GLU A 41 -12.03 4.12 0.06
N LYS A 42 -10.77 4.32 0.44
CA LYS A 42 -10.29 5.58 1.05
C LYS A 42 -9.94 6.67 0.03
N GLY A 43 -10.02 6.38 -1.27
CA GLY A 43 -9.66 7.30 -2.35
C GLY A 43 -8.16 7.58 -2.46
N GLY A 44 -7.32 6.68 -1.95
CA GLY A 44 -5.87 6.70 -2.12
C GLY A 44 -5.42 6.05 -3.43
N SER A 45 -4.12 5.82 -3.55
CA SER A 45 -3.49 5.15 -4.70
C SER A 45 -2.38 4.21 -4.26
N LEU A 46 -2.24 3.08 -4.94
CA LEU A 46 -1.20 2.09 -4.69
C LEU A 46 -0.27 1.99 -5.89
N TYR A 47 1.03 2.02 -5.62
CA TYR A 47 2.10 1.94 -6.62
C TYR A 47 3.09 0.83 -6.26
N PHE A 48 3.68 0.21 -7.27
CA PHE A 48 4.86 -0.64 -7.10
C PHE A 48 6.10 0.21 -7.38
N ILE A 49 6.93 0.47 -6.37
CA ILE A 49 8.19 1.20 -6.56
C ILE A 49 9.26 0.26 -7.11
N SER A 50 9.29 -0.98 -6.62
CA SER A 50 10.12 -2.07 -7.10
C SER A 50 9.41 -3.39 -6.81
N LYS A 51 9.80 -4.52 -7.41
CA LYS A 51 9.28 -5.82 -6.95
C LYS A 51 10.16 -6.30 -5.79
N PRO A 52 9.62 -6.63 -4.60
CA PRO A 52 8.21 -6.68 -4.17
C PRO A 52 7.81 -5.52 -3.21
N VAL A 53 8.21 -4.27 -3.48
CA VAL A 53 7.93 -3.09 -2.65
C VAL A 53 6.76 -2.28 -3.18
N ILE A 54 5.80 -1.99 -2.29
CA ILE A 54 4.65 -1.14 -2.59
C ILE A 54 4.71 0.20 -1.85
N LEU A 55 4.13 1.22 -2.47
CA LEU A 55 3.84 2.53 -1.91
C LEU A 55 2.34 2.75 -1.92
N ILE A 56 1.81 3.21 -0.80
CA ILE A 56 0.41 3.59 -0.66
C ILE A 56 0.36 5.06 -0.32
N LEU A 57 -0.32 5.80 -1.20
CA LEU A 57 -0.57 7.22 -1.06
C LEU A 57 -2.00 7.44 -0.61
N PRO A 58 -2.23 8.14 0.51
CA PRO A 58 -3.57 8.50 0.95
C PRO A 58 -4.15 9.56 0.00
N ARG A 59 -5.48 9.76 0.03
CA ARG A 59 -6.19 10.73 -0.83
C ARG A 59 -5.60 12.14 -0.81
N ASN A 60 -5.05 12.57 0.32
CA ASN A 60 -4.47 13.90 0.52
C ASN A 60 -2.94 13.93 0.29
N GLY A 61 -2.34 12.80 -0.07
CA GLY A 61 -0.92 12.70 -0.39
C GLY A 61 -0.65 13.31 -1.76
N LEU A 62 -0.02 14.48 -1.79
CA LEU A 62 0.40 15.12 -3.03
C LEU A 62 1.73 14.51 -3.48
N LEU A 63 1.75 13.86 -4.66
CA LEU A 63 3.00 13.59 -5.37
C LEU A 63 3.44 14.89 -6.02
N VAL A 64 4.51 15.48 -5.49
CA VAL A 64 5.18 16.61 -6.14
C VAL A 64 6.20 16.00 -7.11
N GLU A 65 5.94 16.09 -8.41
CA GLU A 65 6.98 15.85 -9.42
C GLU A 65 8.01 16.98 -9.34
N GLU A 66 9.29 16.66 -9.11
CA GLU A 66 10.38 17.59 -9.39
C GLU A 66 10.45 17.77 -10.92
N VAL A 67 10.15 18.98 -11.39
CA VAL A 67 10.44 19.44 -12.76
C VAL A 67 11.93 19.67 -12.96
#